data_AF-A0A6U9WRS8-F1
#
_entry.id   AF-A0A6U9WRS8-F1
#
_cell.length_a   1.000
_cell.length_b   1.000
_cell.length_c   1.000
_cell.angle_alpha   90.00
_cell.angle_beta   90.00
_cell.angle_gamma   90.00
#
_symmetry.space_group_name_H-M   'P 1'
#
loop_
_entity.id
_entity.type
_entity.pdbx_description
1 polymer ?
#
loop_
_entity_poly.entity_id
_entity_poly.type
_entity_poly.pdbx_seq_one_letter_code
_entity_poly.pdbx_strand_id
1 'polypeptide(L)'
;MNSEEKYSPSPSTPTPTPRRDQGHPMSPIAVIRKTLRRRRRRARSAPPKLKKSLIEDHFNVEKNIVGKRLALPGVPNYEDDWARDSHDFFNLIVLIPIIVLNVMNWNWDRLFNLGKKQYIVDAWTGEWFDLFFWATVSYFVTDFFWVLIVPTCVKSPTVIIQHHIITMLYLLIPFYRPQSRWCMGACMSVEINTWFLIARRVFNKQGFPPWIIDLSFVSIRLKFISVCFYVTWFSIRVFLYPLMLVYLIKLYLKNSKREGTYINIDLIPPLLQSIFCILNLKWTFDLIMSKVRYFRRKRAQKRMGKTVNYVNKGL
;
A
#
# COMPACT_ATOMS: atom_id res chain seq x y z
N MET A 1 -18.60 -48.52 -43.32
CA MET A 1 -19.88 -47.93 -42.85
C MET A 1 -19.66 -46.44 -42.72
N ASN A 2 -20.01 -45.71 -43.78
CA ASN A 2 -19.87 -44.25 -43.85
C ASN A 2 -21.15 -43.63 -43.28
N SER A 3 -21.02 -42.88 -42.20
CA SER A 3 -22.11 -42.12 -41.59
C SER A 3 -22.32 -40.81 -42.38
N GLU A 4 -23.46 -40.72 -43.06
CA GLU A 4 -23.96 -39.50 -43.71
C GLU A 4 -24.27 -38.41 -42.67
N GLU A 5 -23.59 -37.27 -42.80
CA GLU A 5 -23.80 -36.09 -41.97
C GLU A 5 -24.93 -35.24 -42.58
N LYS A 6 -26.10 -35.22 -41.93
CA LYS A 6 -27.28 -34.43 -42.32
C LYS A 6 -27.02 -32.94 -42.16
N TYR A 7 -26.84 -32.24 -43.28
CA TYR A 7 -26.74 -30.78 -43.35
C TYR A 7 -28.11 -30.14 -43.02
N SER A 8 -28.17 -29.38 -41.92
CA SER A 8 -29.37 -28.61 -41.55
C SER A 8 -29.27 -27.18 -42.12
N PRO A 9 -30.29 -26.68 -42.83
CA PRO A 9 -30.23 -25.33 -43.41
C PRO A 9 -30.32 -24.25 -42.34
N SER A 10 -29.45 -23.25 -42.46
CA SER A 10 -29.39 -22.07 -41.58
C SER A 10 -30.66 -21.22 -41.68
N PRO A 11 -31.16 -20.65 -40.56
CA PRO A 11 -32.33 -19.78 -40.56
C PRO A 11 -32.05 -18.48 -41.30
N SER A 12 -32.98 -18.09 -42.18
CA SER A 12 -32.92 -16.86 -42.97
C SER A 12 -33.01 -15.61 -42.09
N THR A 13 -32.08 -14.69 -42.32
CA THR A 13 -32.00 -13.40 -41.62
C THR A 13 -33.17 -12.50 -42.03
N PRO A 14 -33.94 -11.92 -41.08
CA PRO A 14 -35.03 -11.01 -41.42
C PRO A 14 -34.50 -9.71 -42.02
N THR A 15 -35.05 -9.35 -43.18
CA THR A 15 -34.75 -8.12 -43.92
C THR A 15 -35.18 -6.89 -43.12
N PRO A 16 -34.29 -5.90 -42.89
CA PRO A 16 -34.64 -4.70 -42.13
C PRO A 16 -35.60 -3.83 -42.93
N THR A 17 -36.77 -3.54 -42.36
CA THR A 17 -37.71 -2.55 -42.89
C THR A 17 -37.14 -1.13 -42.74
N PRO A 18 -37.23 -0.28 -43.78
CA PRO A 18 -36.73 1.09 -43.72
C PRO A 18 -37.60 1.93 -42.78
N ARG A 19 -37.03 2.31 -41.63
CA ARG A 19 -37.66 3.24 -40.69
C ARG A 19 -37.56 4.66 -41.25
N ARG A 20 -38.69 5.19 -41.70
CA ARG A 20 -38.86 6.59 -42.13
C ARG A 20 -38.92 7.51 -40.89
N ASP A 21 -37.78 7.76 -40.25
CA ASP A 21 -37.67 8.79 -39.22
C ASP A 21 -37.57 10.16 -39.91
N GLN A 22 -38.69 10.86 -40.03
CA GLN A 22 -38.72 12.26 -40.42
C GLN A 22 -38.04 13.10 -39.32
N GLY A 23 -36.93 13.73 -39.67
CA GLY A 23 -36.05 14.43 -38.75
C GLY A 23 -36.64 15.74 -38.24
N HIS A 24 -37.22 15.70 -37.04
CA HIS A 24 -37.31 16.90 -36.22
C HIS A 24 -35.99 17.11 -35.47
N PRO A 25 -35.40 18.32 -35.50
CA PRO A 25 -34.17 18.62 -34.77
C PRO A 25 -34.40 18.41 -33.27
N MET A 26 -33.67 17.47 -32.68
CA MET A 26 -33.73 17.25 -31.23
C MET A 26 -33.18 18.47 -30.50
N SER A 27 -33.93 18.96 -29.52
CA SER A 27 -33.46 19.96 -28.56
C SER A 27 -32.10 19.53 -27.94
N PRO A 28 -31.15 20.46 -27.72
CA PRO A 28 -29.87 20.17 -27.07
C PRO A 28 -30.01 19.41 -25.74
N ILE A 29 -31.06 19.70 -24.97
CA ILE A 29 -31.36 19.02 -23.69
C ILE A 29 -31.75 17.54 -23.93
N ALA A 30 -32.48 17.25 -25.01
CA ALA A 30 -32.84 15.89 -25.38
C ALA A 30 -31.61 15.09 -25.83
N VAL A 31 -30.64 15.73 -26.51
CA VAL A 31 -29.36 15.11 -26.88
C VAL A 31 -28.54 14.75 -25.64
N ILE A 32 -28.44 15.64 -24.65
CA ILE A 32 -27.73 15.37 -23.39
C ILE A 32 -28.38 14.22 -22.61
N ARG A 33 -29.72 14.22 -22.46
CA ARG A 33 -30.46 13.14 -21.79
C ARG A 33 -30.32 11.80 -22.52
N LYS A 34 -30.35 11.78 -23.85
CA LYS A 34 -30.19 10.56 -24.67
C LYS A 34 -28.76 10.00 -24.55
N THR A 35 -27.76 10.88 -24.47
CA THR A 35 -26.34 10.52 -24.28
C THR A 35 -26.11 9.94 -22.88
N LEU A 36 -26.67 10.56 -21.82
CA LEU A 36 -26.60 10.04 -20.45
C LEU A 36 -27.33 8.70 -20.30
N ARG A 37 -28.50 8.52 -20.93
CA ARG A 37 -29.23 7.24 -20.95
C ARG A 37 -28.47 6.16 -21.73
N ARG A 38 -27.80 6.48 -22.85
CA ARG A 38 -26.95 5.54 -23.59
C ARG A 38 -25.72 5.12 -22.77
N ARG A 39 -25.07 6.03 -22.03
CA ARG A 39 -24.00 5.67 -21.07
C ARG A 39 -24.51 4.72 -19.97
N ARG A 40 -25.71 4.97 -19.42
CA ARG A 40 -26.33 4.08 -18.41
C ARG A 40 -26.70 2.70 -18.96
N ARG A 41 -27.13 2.59 -20.23
CA ARG A 41 -27.44 1.30 -20.87
C ARG A 41 -26.19 0.51 -21.28
N ARG A 42 -25.15 1.15 -21.80
CA ARG A 42 -23.86 0.47 -22.11
C ARG A 42 -23.16 -0.08 -20.87
N ALA A 43 -23.38 0.53 -19.70
CA ALA A 43 -22.92 -0.02 -18.42
C ALA A 43 -23.66 -1.30 -17.98
N ARG A 44 -24.79 -1.65 -18.60
CA ARG A 44 -25.58 -2.86 -18.28
C ARG A 44 -25.46 -3.97 -19.33
N SER A 45 -24.91 -3.70 -20.51
CA SER A 45 -24.79 -4.68 -21.60
C SER A 45 -23.45 -5.42 -21.61
N ALA A 46 -22.44 -4.92 -20.90
CA ALA A 46 -21.32 -5.78 -20.53
C ALA A 46 -21.85 -6.75 -19.46
N PRO A 47 -21.73 -8.08 -19.63
CA PRO A 47 -22.03 -9.01 -18.54
C PRO A 47 -21.24 -8.51 -17.33
N PRO A 48 -21.88 -8.39 -16.15
CA PRO A 48 -21.17 -7.95 -14.96
C PRO A 48 -19.93 -8.84 -14.86
N LYS A 49 -18.73 -8.24 -14.90
CA LYS A 49 -17.50 -8.99 -14.64
C LYS A 49 -17.78 -9.72 -13.34
N LEU A 50 -17.97 -11.03 -13.42
CA LEU A 50 -18.24 -11.87 -12.26
C LEU A 50 -17.13 -11.50 -11.31
N LYS A 51 -17.47 -10.83 -10.21
CA LYS A 51 -16.50 -10.42 -9.21
C LYS A 51 -15.79 -11.71 -8.86
N LYS A 52 -14.52 -11.85 -9.29
CA LYS A 52 -13.68 -12.96 -8.89
C LYS A 52 -13.84 -13.06 -7.39
N SER A 53 -14.11 -14.27 -6.91
CA SER A 53 -14.23 -14.47 -5.49
C SER A 53 -12.93 -13.97 -4.85
N LEU A 54 -12.98 -13.30 -3.69
CA LEU A 54 -11.77 -12.95 -2.94
C LEU A 54 -10.87 -14.18 -2.66
N ILE A 55 -11.41 -15.39 -2.82
CA ILE A 55 -10.68 -16.66 -2.77
C ILE A 55 -9.87 -16.88 -4.05
N GLU A 56 -10.43 -16.60 -5.23
CA GLU A 56 -9.76 -16.75 -6.53
C GLU A 56 -8.64 -15.72 -6.73
N ASP A 57 -8.76 -14.54 -6.11
CA ASP A 57 -7.71 -13.50 -6.13
C ASP A 57 -6.51 -13.84 -5.23
N HIS A 58 -6.61 -14.87 -4.37
CA HIS A 58 -5.60 -15.18 -3.36
C HIS A 58 -5.14 -16.63 -3.33
N PHE A 59 -5.89 -17.55 -3.93
CA PHE A 59 -5.61 -18.98 -3.93
C PHE A 59 -5.80 -19.52 -5.34
N ASN A 60 -4.95 -20.48 -5.72
CA ASN A 60 -5.25 -21.32 -6.86
C ASN A 60 -6.49 -22.15 -6.53
N VAL A 61 -7.61 -21.76 -7.15
CA VAL A 61 -8.88 -22.47 -7.08
C VAL A 61 -8.92 -23.39 -8.28
N GLU A 62 -8.61 -24.66 -8.05
CA GLU A 62 -8.78 -25.67 -9.07
C GLU A 62 -10.26 -26.07 -9.13
N LYS A 63 -10.84 -26.05 -10.33
CA LYS A 63 -12.15 -26.65 -10.53
C LYS A 63 -11.94 -28.15 -10.61
N ASN A 64 -12.35 -28.86 -9.57
CA ASN A 64 -12.35 -30.32 -9.61
C ASN A 64 -13.35 -30.81 -10.70
N ILE A 65 -13.18 -32.04 -11.19
CA ILE A 65 -13.97 -32.69 -12.25
C ILE A 65 -15.49 -32.61 -11.96
N VAL A 66 -15.87 -32.54 -10.68
CA VAL A 66 -17.27 -32.45 -10.20
C VAL A 66 -17.79 -30.99 -10.16
N GLY A 67 -17.07 -30.02 -10.73
CA GLY A 67 -17.42 -28.59 -10.70
C GLY A 67 -17.28 -27.91 -9.33
N LYS A 68 -16.84 -28.65 -8.30
CA LYS A 68 -16.54 -28.09 -6.97
C LYS A 68 -15.21 -27.34 -7.01
N ARG A 69 -15.24 -26.08 -6.58
CA ARG A 69 -14.06 -25.22 -6.43
C ARG A 69 -13.28 -25.66 -5.20
N LEU A 70 -12.15 -26.33 -5.41
CA LEU A 70 -11.25 -26.69 -4.33
C LEU A 70 -10.16 -25.61 -4.25
N ALA A 71 -10.15 -24.83 -3.17
CA ALA A 71 -9.03 -23.95 -2.90
C ALA A 71 -7.85 -24.82 -2.44
N LEU A 72 -6.81 -24.92 -3.25
CA LEU A 72 -5.62 -25.68 -2.88
C LEU A 72 -4.98 -25.01 -1.65
N PRO A 73 -4.84 -25.71 -0.51
CA PRO A 73 -4.24 -25.14 0.67
C PRO A 73 -2.75 -24.90 0.43
N GLY A 74 -2.32 -23.64 0.53
CA GLY A 74 -0.91 -23.31 0.76
C GLY A 74 -0.14 -22.70 -0.39
N VAL A 75 -0.70 -22.57 -1.60
CA VAL A 75 -0.05 -21.86 -2.70
C VAL A 75 -0.83 -20.58 -3.00
N PRO A 76 -0.41 -19.41 -2.45
CA PRO A 76 -0.90 -18.13 -2.93
C PRO A 76 -0.66 -18.07 -4.44
N ASN A 77 -1.66 -17.66 -5.21
CA ASN A 77 -1.45 -17.40 -6.62
C ASN A 77 -0.55 -16.15 -6.71
N TYR A 78 0.75 -16.36 -6.80
CA TYR A 78 1.68 -15.30 -7.14
C TYR A 78 1.51 -15.07 -8.63
N GLU A 79 0.66 -14.10 -9.00
CA GLU A 79 0.80 -13.49 -10.31
C GLU A 79 2.22 -12.92 -10.35
N ASP A 80 3.00 -13.35 -11.36
CA ASP A 80 4.35 -12.85 -11.65
C ASP A 80 4.26 -11.38 -12.07
N ASP A 81 4.04 -10.52 -11.07
CA ASP A 81 4.00 -9.07 -11.23
C ASP A 81 5.44 -8.54 -11.23
N TRP A 82 6.12 -8.77 -12.35
CA TRP A 82 7.50 -8.32 -12.58
C TRP A 82 7.67 -6.83 -12.31
N ALA A 83 6.67 -6.01 -12.64
CA ALA A 83 6.68 -4.58 -12.39
C ALA A 83 6.77 -4.26 -10.89
N ARG A 84 6.01 -4.98 -10.06
CA ARG A 84 6.07 -4.83 -8.62
C ARG A 84 7.36 -5.39 -8.02
N ASP A 85 7.89 -6.47 -8.57
CA ASP A 85 9.10 -7.10 -8.03
C ASP A 85 10.36 -6.30 -8.33
N SER A 86 10.47 -5.78 -9.55
CA SER A 86 11.54 -4.86 -9.93
C SER A 86 11.50 -3.58 -9.08
N HIS A 87 10.30 -3.04 -8.82
CA HIS A 87 10.11 -1.88 -7.93
C HIS A 87 10.48 -2.17 -6.47
N ASP A 88 10.05 -3.31 -5.92
CA ASP A 88 10.41 -3.74 -4.56
C ASP A 88 11.93 -3.96 -4.44
N PHE A 89 12.57 -4.56 -5.46
CA PHE A 89 14.01 -4.79 -5.48
C PHE A 89 14.81 -3.48 -5.57
N PHE A 90 14.40 -2.57 -6.44
CA PHE A 90 14.97 -1.22 -6.53
C PHE A 90 14.93 -0.51 -5.16
N ASN A 91 13.76 -0.48 -4.52
CA ASN A 91 13.61 0.15 -3.22
C ASN A 91 14.44 -0.52 -2.13
N LEU A 92 14.60 -1.84 -2.17
CA LEU A 92 15.42 -2.58 -1.20
C LEU A 92 16.89 -2.14 -1.23
N ILE A 93 17.40 -1.77 -2.40
CA ILE A 93 18.79 -1.30 -2.59
C ILE A 93 18.89 0.20 -2.28
N VAL A 94 18.03 1.01 -2.90
CA VAL A 94 18.16 2.48 -2.91
C VAL A 94 17.83 3.12 -1.55
N LEU A 95 16.95 2.50 -0.76
CA LEU A 95 16.64 3.01 0.58
C LEU A 95 17.81 2.84 1.57
N ILE A 96 18.76 1.91 1.34
CA ILE A 96 19.87 1.67 2.27
C ILE A 96 20.74 2.92 2.45
N PRO A 97 21.27 3.56 1.39
CA PRO A 97 22.00 4.82 1.53
C PRO A 97 21.23 5.92 2.27
N ILE A 98 19.92 6.05 2.03
CA ILE A 98 19.07 7.06 2.68
C ILE A 98 18.94 6.78 4.18
N ILE A 99 18.72 5.53 4.55
CA ILE A 99 18.66 5.09 5.95
C ILE A 99 20.01 5.34 6.65
N VAL A 100 21.13 4.98 5.99
CA VAL A 100 22.48 5.20 6.53
C VAL A 100 22.74 6.70 6.74
N LEU A 101 22.44 7.53 5.73
CA LEU A 101 22.59 8.98 5.85
C LEU A 101 21.71 9.57 6.96
N ASN A 102 20.48 9.08 7.13
CA ASN A 102 19.64 9.50 8.26
C ASN A 102 20.31 9.14 9.59
N VAL A 103 20.74 7.89 9.75
CA VAL A 103 21.43 7.37 10.94
C VAL A 103 22.71 8.16 11.26
N MET A 104 23.49 8.54 10.25
CA MET A 104 24.72 9.33 10.43
C MET A 104 24.48 10.77 10.90
N ASN A 105 23.28 11.32 10.69
CA ASN A 105 22.92 12.64 11.20
C ASN A 105 22.48 12.63 12.68
N TRP A 106 22.47 11.47 13.35
CA TRP A 106 22.19 11.33 14.77
C TRP A 106 23.46 11.06 15.58
N ASN A 107 23.63 11.82 16.66
CA ASN A 107 24.61 11.52 17.70
C ASN A 107 24.01 10.45 18.63
N TRP A 108 24.42 9.20 18.41
CA TRP A 108 23.90 8.04 19.14
C TRP A 108 24.26 8.06 20.62
N ASP A 109 25.45 8.56 20.99
CA ASP A 109 25.84 8.68 22.39
C ASP A 109 24.91 9.61 23.15
N ARG A 110 24.56 10.76 22.56
CA ARG A 110 23.56 11.67 23.15
C ARG A 110 22.17 11.06 23.15
N LEU A 111 21.78 10.37 22.08
CA LEU A 111 20.45 9.76 21.96
C LEU A 111 20.22 8.68 23.02
N PHE A 112 21.22 7.85 23.31
CA PHE A 112 21.13 6.79 24.32
C PHE A 112 21.36 7.30 25.75
N ASN A 113 22.06 8.43 25.93
CA ASN A 113 22.33 9.03 27.23
C ASN A 113 21.52 10.33 27.47
N LEU A 114 20.29 10.42 26.92
CA LEU A 114 19.43 11.58 27.12
C LEU A 114 19.12 11.79 28.60
N GLY A 115 19.72 12.84 29.18
CA GLY A 115 19.42 13.26 30.55
C GLY A 115 18.03 13.89 30.68
N LYS A 116 17.55 14.08 31.92
CA LYS A 116 16.22 14.67 32.21
C LYS A 116 15.96 16.05 31.59
N LYS A 117 17.02 16.78 31.21
CA LYS A 117 16.94 18.14 30.63
C LYS A 117 17.25 18.17 29.12
N GLN A 118 17.61 17.06 28.52
CA GLN A 118 17.96 16.98 27.09
C GLN A 118 16.73 16.55 26.28
N TYR A 119 16.63 17.08 25.08
CA TYR A 119 15.57 16.77 24.14
C TYR A 119 16.14 15.99 22.95
N ILE A 120 15.28 15.25 22.24
CA ILE A 120 15.68 14.47 21.05
C ILE A 120 16.34 15.36 19.98
N VAL A 121 15.92 16.63 19.88
CA VAL A 121 16.53 17.60 18.95
C VAL A 121 18.03 17.81 19.21
N ASP A 122 18.49 17.68 20.46
CA ASP A 122 19.89 17.91 20.84
C ASP A 122 20.83 16.78 20.38
N ALA A 123 20.25 15.64 20.00
CA ALA A 123 20.96 14.51 19.42
C ALA A 123 21.11 14.61 17.89
N TRP A 124 20.46 15.56 17.22
CA TRP A 124 20.61 15.76 15.78
C TRP A 124 21.87 16.58 15.47
N THR A 125 22.81 16.01 14.73
CA THR A 125 24.04 16.71 14.31
C THR A 125 23.79 17.49 13.01
N GLY A 126 23.11 16.87 12.05
CA GLY A 126 22.85 17.49 10.74
C GLY A 126 24.09 17.65 9.86
N GLU A 127 25.22 17.04 10.21
CA GLU A 127 26.50 17.15 9.47
C GLU A 127 26.38 16.70 8.01
N TRP A 128 25.54 15.68 7.76
CA TRP A 128 25.29 15.11 6.45
C TRP A 128 23.93 15.53 5.89
N PHE A 129 23.34 16.62 6.40
CA PHE A 129 21.96 17.00 6.06
C PHE A 129 21.78 17.28 4.57
N ASP A 130 22.67 18.03 3.92
CA ASP A 130 22.47 18.41 2.52
C ASP A 130 22.56 17.19 1.59
N LEU A 131 23.52 16.29 1.83
CA LEU A 131 23.63 15.02 1.10
C LEU A 131 22.41 14.13 1.36
N PHE A 132 21.98 14.03 2.62
CA PHE A 132 20.77 13.29 3.01
C PHE A 132 19.52 13.84 2.33
N PHE A 133 19.37 15.17 2.30
CA PHE A 133 18.24 15.86 1.69
C PHE A 133 18.18 15.59 0.19
N TRP A 134 19.27 15.82 -0.54
CA TRP A 134 19.30 15.61 -1.98
C TRP A 134 19.12 14.14 -2.35
N ALA A 135 19.74 13.21 -1.61
CA ALA A 135 19.52 11.78 -1.82
C ALA A 135 18.04 11.38 -1.63
N THR A 136 17.41 11.93 -0.59
CA THR A 136 15.98 11.68 -0.29
C THR A 136 15.07 12.25 -1.38
N VAL A 137 15.32 13.49 -1.82
CA VAL A 137 14.53 14.14 -2.89
C VAL A 137 14.70 13.37 -4.20
N SER A 138 15.93 13.04 -4.60
CA SER A 138 16.19 12.25 -5.80
C SER A 138 15.46 10.91 -5.77
N TYR A 139 15.50 10.21 -4.64
CA TYR A 139 14.75 8.97 -4.47
C TYR A 139 13.24 9.15 -4.66
N PHE A 140 12.62 10.10 -3.96
CA PHE A 140 11.18 10.31 -4.06
C PHE A 140 10.76 10.75 -5.47
N VAL A 141 11.58 11.54 -6.18
CA VAL A 141 11.33 11.92 -7.56
C VAL A 141 11.39 10.71 -8.48
N THR A 142 12.42 9.86 -8.36
CA THR A 142 12.54 8.63 -9.15
C THR A 142 11.38 7.67 -8.87
N ASP A 143 11.03 7.45 -7.61
CA ASP A 143 9.93 6.56 -7.21
C ASP A 143 8.58 7.09 -7.71
N PHE A 144 8.37 8.40 -7.63
CA PHE A 144 7.18 9.07 -8.15
C PHE A 144 7.01 8.86 -9.67
N PHE A 145 8.07 9.10 -10.45
CA PHE A 145 8.03 8.87 -11.89
C PHE A 145 7.85 7.40 -12.24
N TRP A 146 8.47 6.49 -11.48
CA TRP A 146 8.27 5.05 -11.67
C TRP A 146 6.80 4.66 -11.51
N VAL A 147 6.14 5.11 -10.43
CA VAL A 147 4.73 4.81 -10.17
C VAL A 147 3.80 5.47 -11.20
N LEU A 148 4.17 6.64 -11.74
CA LEU A 148 3.41 7.28 -12.84
C LEU A 148 3.48 6.48 -14.14
N ILE A 149 4.67 5.98 -14.50
CA ILE A 149 4.89 5.23 -15.74
C ILE A 149 4.31 3.82 -15.63
N VAL A 150 4.47 3.17 -14.47
CA VAL A 150 4.07 1.79 -14.23
C VAL A 150 3.13 1.71 -13.02
N PRO A 151 1.86 2.15 -13.13
CA PRO A 151 0.95 2.22 -11.99
C PRO A 151 0.58 0.85 -11.39
N THR A 152 0.86 -0.24 -12.09
CA THR A 152 0.63 -1.61 -11.61
C THR A 152 1.67 -2.08 -10.59
N CYS A 153 2.84 -1.42 -10.48
CA CYS A 153 3.86 -1.81 -9.50
C CYS A 153 3.39 -1.70 -8.04
N VAL A 154 2.30 -0.96 -7.81
CA VAL A 154 1.73 -0.75 -6.47
C VAL A 154 0.22 -0.98 -6.46
N LYS A 155 -0.31 -1.41 -5.32
CA LYS A 155 -1.74 -1.74 -5.17
C LYS A 155 -2.68 -0.54 -5.29
N SER A 156 -2.19 0.66 -5.02
CA SER A 156 -3.00 1.89 -4.94
C SER A 156 -2.20 3.08 -5.45
N PRO A 157 -1.96 3.17 -6.77
CA PRO A 157 -1.07 4.16 -7.36
C PRO A 157 -1.49 5.60 -7.01
N THR A 158 -2.78 5.93 -7.06
CA THR A 158 -3.27 7.27 -6.75
C THR A 158 -2.91 7.72 -5.32
N VAL A 159 -3.07 6.85 -4.33
CA VAL A 159 -2.76 7.18 -2.92
C VAL A 159 -1.26 7.40 -2.76
N ILE A 160 -0.45 6.60 -3.45
CA ILE A 160 1.02 6.67 -3.38
C ILE A 160 1.51 7.95 -4.09
N ILE A 161 1.02 8.26 -5.29
CA ILE A 161 1.32 9.51 -6.01
C ILE A 161 1.00 10.74 -5.15
N GLN A 162 -0.19 10.78 -4.52
CA GLN A 162 -0.56 11.86 -3.60
C GLN A 162 0.38 11.94 -2.40
N HIS A 163 0.73 10.78 -1.82
CA HIS A 163 1.69 10.70 -0.72
C HIS A 163 3.07 11.25 -1.11
N HIS A 164 3.59 10.92 -2.29
CA HIS A 164 4.87 11.46 -2.79
C HIS A 164 4.81 12.97 -2.96
N ILE A 165 3.77 13.51 -3.59
CA ILE A 165 3.61 14.96 -3.77
C ILE A 165 3.61 15.67 -2.41
N ILE A 166 2.80 15.19 -1.47
CA ILE A 166 2.70 15.79 -0.13
C ILE A 166 4.03 15.65 0.63
N THR A 167 4.72 14.52 0.51
CA THR A 167 6.00 14.28 1.18
C THR A 167 7.09 15.19 0.61
N MET A 168 7.20 15.31 -0.71
CA MET A 168 8.17 16.23 -1.34
C MET A 168 7.92 17.68 -0.93
N LEU A 169 6.66 18.13 -0.90
CA LEU A 169 6.31 19.46 -0.37
C LEU A 169 6.70 19.59 1.11
N TYR A 170 6.51 18.54 1.90
CA TYR A 170 6.84 18.55 3.32
C TYR A 170 8.36 18.62 3.57
N LEU A 171 9.16 17.98 2.73
CA LEU A 171 10.64 18.01 2.79
C LEU A 171 11.22 19.40 2.55
N LEU A 172 10.53 20.28 1.82
CA LEU A 172 11.00 21.65 1.61
C LEU A 172 11.07 22.46 2.92
N ILE A 173 10.22 22.15 3.90
CA ILE A 173 10.18 22.88 5.17
C ILE A 173 11.52 22.79 5.93
N PRO A 174 12.06 21.61 6.28
CA PRO A 174 13.35 21.50 6.95
C PRO A 174 14.52 22.02 6.13
N PHE A 175 14.41 22.06 4.80
CA PHE A 175 15.41 22.68 3.93
C PHE A 175 15.48 24.19 4.12
N TYR A 176 14.33 24.89 4.10
CA TYR A 176 14.26 26.34 4.29
C TYR A 176 14.28 26.79 5.77
N ARG A 177 14.02 25.87 6.71
CA ARG A 177 14.04 26.13 8.16
C ARG A 177 15.07 25.22 8.85
N PRO A 178 16.34 25.64 8.94
CA PRO A 178 17.42 24.83 9.53
C PRO A 178 17.10 24.29 10.93
N GLN A 179 16.38 25.05 11.76
CA GLN A 179 15.95 24.63 13.10
C GLN A 179 15.00 23.41 13.11
N SER A 180 14.40 23.10 11.98
CA SER A 180 13.48 21.97 11.79
C SER A 180 14.12 20.79 11.05
N ARG A 181 15.43 20.85 10.74
CA ARG A 181 16.14 19.77 10.01
C ARG A 181 16.02 18.41 10.68
N TRP A 182 16.10 18.38 12.02
CA TRP A 182 15.91 17.15 12.79
C TRP A 182 14.53 16.53 12.61
N CYS A 183 13.48 17.33 12.34
CA CYS A 183 12.15 16.82 12.04
C CYS A 183 12.16 15.98 10.75
N MET A 184 12.99 16.34 9.76
CA MET A 184 13.20 15.52 8.57
C MET A 184 13.76 14.16 8.95
N GLY A 185 14.84 14.12 9.74
CA GLY A 185 15.44 12.86 10.18
C GLY A 185 14.46 11.97 10.94
N ALA A 186 13.68 12.57 11.84
CA ALA A 186 12.65 11.87 12.61
C ALA A 186 11.54 11.31 11.70
N CYS A 187 11.02 12.10 10.75
CA CYS A 187 10.01 11.63 9.80
C CYS A 187 10.56 10.54 8.86
N MET A 188 11.76 10.75 8.32
CA MET A 188 12.42 9.80 7.41
C MET A 188 12.88 8.51 8.09
N SER A 189 12.81 8.41 9.43
CA SER A 189 12.98 7.12 10.12
C SER A 189 11.95 6.08 9.66
N VAL A 190 10.80 6.52 9.14
CA VAL A 190 9.76 5.64 8.56
C VAL A 190 10.30 4.76 7.43
N GLU A 191 11.35 5.18 6.73
CA GLU A 191 11.93 4.38 5.65
C GLU A 191 12.62 3.11 6.16
N ILE A 192 13.06 3.08 7.42
CA ILE A 192 13.52 1.84 8.06
C ILE A 192 12.36 0.83 8.11
N ASN A 193 11.16 1.32 8.47
CA ASN A 193 9.96 0.48 8.49
C ASN A 193 9.52 0.06 7.08
N THR A 194 9.58 0.97 6.11
CA THR A 194 9.31 0.67 4.68
C THR A 194 10.27 -0.41 4.17
N TRP A 195 11.56 -0.28 4.47
CA TRP A 195 12.58 -1.25 4.07
C TRP A 195 12.31 -2.64 4.65
N PHE A 196 12.00 -2.76 5.94
CA PHE A 196 11.61 -4.06 6.53
C PHE A 196 10.34 -4.63 5.93
N LEU A 197 9.37 -3.79 5.57
CA LEU A 197 8.14 -4.22 4.90
C LEU A 197 8.47 -4.83 3.52
N ILE A 198 9.31 -4.16 2.73
CA ILE A 198 9.72 -4.59 1.39
C ILE A 198 10.57 -5.85 1.47
N ALA A 199 11.58 -5.87 2.34
CA ALA A 199 12.40 -7.05 2.60
C ALA A 199 11.52 -8.26 2.93
N ARG A 200 10.52 -8.09 3.81
CA ARG A 200 9.56 -9.15 4.13
C ARG A 200 8.77 -9.62 2.90
N ARG A 201 8.39 -8.73 1.97
CA ARG A 201 7.68 -9.11 0.73
C ARG A 201 8.58 -9.91 -0.20
N VAL A 202 9.81 -9.45 -0.41
CA VAL A 202 10.79 -10.08 -1.31
C VAL A 202 11.20 -11.45 -0.78
N PHE A 203 11.55 -11.59 0.49
CA PHE A 203 11.99 -12.88 1.04
C PHE A 203 10.83 -13.89 1.23
N ASN A 204 9.59 -13.43 1.45
CA ASN A 204 8.44 -14.35 1.52
C ASN A 204 8.03 -14.94 0.16
N LYS A 205 8.42 -14.31 -0.97
CA LYS A 205 8.14 -14.83 -2.32
C LYS A 205 8.85 -16.13 -2.64
N GLN A 206 9.98 -16.40 -2.00
CA GLN A 206 10.84 -17.57 -2.27
C GLN A 206 10.22 -18.91 -1.81
N GLY A 207 8.91 -18.96 -1.55
CA GLY A 207 8.19 -20.19 -1.24
C GLY A 207 8.34 -20.70 0.18
N PHE A 208 9.12 -20.04 1.04
CA PHE A 208 9.27 -20.46 2.44
C PHE A 208 8.08 -20.01 3.28
N PRO A 209 7.25 -20.94 3.80
CA PRO A 209 6.15 -20.57 4.68
C PRO A 209 6.70 -19.90 5.96
N PRO A 210 6.24 -18.69 6.32
CA PRO A 210 6.84 -17.86 7.38
C PRO A 210 6.73 -18.44 8.81
N TRP A 211 6.10 -19.61 8.96
CA TRP A 211 5.79 -20.23 10.25
C TRP A 211 6.20 -21.70 10.37
N ILE A 212 6.90 -22.29 9.39
CA ILE A 212 7.49 -23.62 9.59
C ILE A 212 8.77 -23.44 10.38
N ILE A 213 8.78 -24.01 11.58
CA ILE A 213 9.95 -24.06 12.47
C ILE A 213 10.80 -25.23 12.01
N ASP A 214 11.34 -25.15 10.81
CA ASP A 214 12.55 -25.88 10.50
C ASP A 214 13.70 -25.01 11.00
N LEU A 215 14.64 -25.59 11.74
CA LEU A 215 15.84 -24.94 12.27
C LEU A 215 16.82 -24.47 11.17
N SER A 216 16.37 -24.37 9.91
CA SER A 216 17.16 -23.77 8.85
C SER A 216 17.35 -22.28 9.12
N PHE A 217 18.57 -21.79 8.91
CA PHE A 217 18.95 -20.37 9.06
C PHE A 217 17.99 -19.39 8.34
N VAL A 218 17.32 -19.85 7.28
CA VAL A 218 16.34 -19.08 6.51
C VAL A 218 15.08 -18.73 7.32
N SER A 219 14.58 -19.65 8.15
CA SER A 219 13.38 -19.41 8.98
C SER A 219 13.65 -18.35 10.07
N ILE A 220 14.85 -18.35 10.64
CA ILE A 220 15.26 -17.37 11.66
C ILE A 220 15.30 -15.96 11.05
N ARG A 221 15.89 -15.82 9.84
CA ARG A 221 15.98 -14.54 9.12
C ARG A 221 14.59 -13.93 8.87
N LEU A 222 13.63 -14.71 8.38
CA LEU A 222 12.28 -14.22 8.08
C LEU A 222 11.51 -13.78 9.34
N LYS A 223 11.68 -14.50 10.45
CA LYS A 223 11.11 -14.14 11.75
C LYS A 223 11.73 -12.85 12.27
N PHE A 224 13.05 -12.72 12.19
CA PHE A 224 13.75 -11.51 12.60
C PHE A 224 13.26 -10.28 11.82
N ILE A 225 13.24 -10.34 10.49
CA ILE A 225 12.73 -9.24 9.64
C ILE A 225 11.28 -8.89 10.00
N SER A 226 10.45 -9.89 10.26
CA SER A 226 9.06 -9.68 10.66
C SER A 226 8.93 -8.99 12.02
N VAL A 227 9.75 -9.38 13.00
CA VAL A 227 9.79 -8.72 14.33
C VAL A 227 10.24 -7.28 14.18
N CYS A 228 11.35 -7.02 13.48
CA CYS A 228 11.86 -5.67 13.22
C CYS A 228 10.83 -4.79 12.50
N PHE A 229 10.10 -5.34 11.54
CA PHE A 229 8.98 -4.66 10.89
C PHE A 229 7.92 -4.19 11.91
N TYR A 230 7.47 -5.06 12.83
CA TYR A 230 6.43 -4.68 13.80
C TYR A 230 6.94 -3.69 14.85
N VAL A 231 8.16 -3.90 15.36
CA VAL A 231 8.80 -3.00 16.33
C VAL A 231 8.94 -1.61 15.74
N THR A 232 9.49 -1.50 14.52
CA THR A 232 9.64 -0.20 13.84
C THR A 232 8.29 0.41 13.46
N TRP A 233 7.31 -0.40 13.02
CA TRP A 233 5.97 0.09 12.69
C TRP A 233 5.33 0.79 13.89
N PHE A 234 5.32 0.11 15.03
CA PHE A 234 4.70 0.65 16.23
C PHE A 234 5.47 1.86 16.73
N SER A 235 6.79 1.73 16.94
CA SER A 235 7.63 2.81 17.47
C SER A 235 7.57 4.09 16.64
N ILE A 236 7.64 3.97 15.31
CA ILE A 236 7.67 5.14 14.43
C ILE A 236 6.25 5.64 14.15
N ARG A 237 5.38 4.80 13.57
CA ARG A 237 4.09 5.27 13.04
C ARG A 237 3.06 5.51 14.13
N VAL A 238 3.12 4.76 15.24
CA VAL A 238 2.13 4.86 16.33
C VAL A 238 2.59 5.77 17.47
N PHE A 239 3.90 5.89 17.73
CA PHE A 239 4.41 6.77 18.79
C PHE A 239 5.09 8.02 18.25
N LEU A 240 6.16 7.87 17.46
CA LEU A 240 6.97 9.01 17.03
C LEU A 240 6.16 10.02 16.21
N TYR A 241 5.34 9.57 15.26
CA TYR A 241 4.56 10.48 14.40
C TYR A 241 3.54 11.34 15.15
N PRO A 242 2.70 10.78 16.05
CA PRO A 242 1.82 11.60 16.90
C PRO A 242 2.59 12.52 17.85
N LEU A 243 3.73 12.08 18.40
CA LEU A 243 4.59 12.92 19.24
C LEU A 243 5.13 14.12 18.45
N MET A 244 5.59 13.88 17.21
CA MET A 244 6.02 14.93 16.28
C MET A 244 4.90 15.91 15.96
N LEU A 245 3.66 15.43 15.78
CA LEU A 245 2.51 16.31 15.56
C LEU A 245 2.30 17.27 16.73
N VAL A 246 2.32 16.76 17.97
CA VAL A 246 2.19 17.59 19.17
C VAL A 246 3.31 18.62 19.25
N TYR A 247 4.54 18.21 18.94
CA TYR A 247 5.69 19.13 18.89
C TYR A 247 5.49 20.25 17.86
N LEU A 248 5.10 19.91 16.63
CA LEU A 248 4.91 20.88 15.55
C LEU A 248 3.76 21.85 15.85
N ILE A 249 2.68 21.39 16.49
CA ILE A 249 1.59 22.26 16.95
C ILE A 249 2.11 23.26 17.99
N LYS A 250 2.92 22.82 18.96
CA LYS A 250 3.51 23.72 19.97
C LYS A 250 4.46 24.75 19.33
N LEU A 251 5.27 24.32 18.36
CA LEU A 251 6.17 25.21 17.63
C LEU A 251 5.41 26.27 16.83
N TYR A 252 4.35 25.85 16.12
CA TYR A 252 3.42 26.73 15.41
C TYR A 252 2.82 27.78 16.36
N LEU A 253 2.17 27.36 17.45
CA LEU A 253 1.53 28.27 18.40
C LEU A 253 2.52 29.27 19.01
N LYS A 254 3.75 28.83 19.31
CA LYS A 254 4.82 29.70 19.81
C LYS A 254 5.19 30.77 18.79
N ASN A 255 5.37 30.39 17.52
CA ASN A 255 5.75 31.34 16.47
C ASN A 255 4.59 32.27 16.08
N SER A 256 3.36 31.79 16.07
CA SER A 256 2.16 32.62 15.87
C SER A 256 2.01 33.69 16.94
N LYS A 257 2.26 33.34 18.21
CA LYS A 257 2.26 34.33 19.31
C LYS A 257 3.34 35.40 19.11
N ARG A 258 4.52 35.02 18.61
CA ARG A 258 5.63 35.95 18.32
C ARG A 258 5.31 36.89 17.16
N GLU A 259 4.65 36.38 16.12
CA GLU A 259 4.34 37.13 14.90
C GLU A 259 3.04 37.93 15.00
N GLY A 260 2.22 37.69 16.03
CA GLY A 260 0.93 38.36 16.21
C GLY A 260 -0.16 37.87 15.24
N THR A 261 0.08 36.79 14.50
CA THR A 261 -0.88 36.19 13.56
C THR A 261 -0.83 34.67 13.61
N TYR A 262 -2.00 34.02 13.47
CA TYR A 262 -2.12 32.57 13.35
C TYR A 262 -1.89 32.07 11.91
N ILE A 263 -1.88 32.97 10.93
CA ILE A 263 -1.64 32.63 9.52
C ILE A 263 -0.17 32.90 9.21
N ASN A 264 0.65 31.87 9.39
CA ASN A 264 2.08 31.90 9.06
C ASN A 264 2.53 30.56 8.45
N ILE A 265 3.77 30.52 7.97
CA ILE A 265 4.31 29.35 7.29
C ILE A 265 4.44 28.11 8.20
N ASP A 266 4.50 28.32 9.53
CA ASP A 266 4.58 27.24 10.51
C ASP A 266 3.22 26.54 10.74
N LEU A 267 2.14 27.03 10.12
CA LEU A 267 0.85 26.33 10.04
C LEU A 267 0.91 25.08 9.13
N ILE A 268 1.77 25.09 8.11
CA ILE A 268 1.84 24.00 7.11
C ILE A 268 2.31 22.67 7.73
N PRO A 269 3.43 22.61 8.50
CA PRO A 269 3.90 21.37 9.11
C PRO A 269 2.87 20.58 9.92
N PRO A 270 2.14 21.16 10.90
CA PRO A 270 1.16 20.40 11.68
C PRO A 270 -0.03 19.92 10.83
N LEU A 271 -0.43 20.65 9.79
CA LEU A 271 -1.46 20.20 8.85
C LEU A 271 -1.00 18.96 8.07
N LEU A 272 0.19 19.01 7.46
CA LEU A 272 0.73 17.88 6.71
C LEU A 272 1.00 16.67 7.63
N GLN A 273 1.56 16.90 8.82
CA GLN A 273 1.81 15.84 9.79
C GLN A 273 0.51 15.18 10.29
N SER A 274 -0.58 15.95 10.43
CA SER A 274 -1.90 15.40 10.77
C SER A 274 -2.41 14.44 9.71
N ILE A 275 -2.24 14.78 8.42
CA ILE A 275 -2.60 13.89 7.30
C ILE A 275 -1.80 12.59 7.38
N PHE A 276 -0.49 12.66 7.62
CA PHE A 276 0.34 11.45 7.78
C PHE A 276 -0.06 10.61 8.99
N CYS A 277 -0.42 11.24 10.11
CA CYS A 277 -0.93 10.52 11.28
C CYS A 277 -2.23 9.77 10.97
N ILE A 278 -3.17 10.39 10.25
CA ILE A 278 -4.43 9.75 9.82
C ILE A 278 -4.15 8.57 8.89
N LEU A 279 -3.25 8.74 7.91
CA LEU A 279 -2.85 7.65 7.01
C LEU A 279 -2.19 6.49 7.78
N ASN A 280 -1.32 6.79 8.74
CA ASN A 280 -0.68 5.79 9.60
C ASN A 280 -1.70 5.04 10.48
N LEU A 281 -2.70 5.73 11.03
CA LEU A 281 -3.79 5.10 11.77
C LEU A 281 -4.61 4.16 10.87
N LYS A 282 -4.96 4.62 9.67
CA LYS A 282 -5.66 3.79 8.68
C LYS A 282 -4.88 2.53 8.36
N TRP A 283 -3.59 2.65 8.03
CA TRP A 283 -2.77 1.48 7.70
C TRP A 283 -2.56 0.55 8.90
N THR A 284 -2.47 1.09 10.11
CA THR A 284 -2.39 0.29 11.34
C THR A 284 -3.67 -0.50 11.55
N PHE A 285 -4.83 0.12 11.34
CA PHE A 285 -6.13 -0.57 11.38
C PHE A 285 -6.21 -1.68 10.32
N ASP A 286 -5.83 -1.39 9.07
CA ASP A 286 -5.82 -2.36 7.98
C ASP A 286 -4.89 -3.56 8.29
N LEU A 287 -3.72 -3.31 8.88
CA LEU A 287 -2.77 -4.32 9.32
C LEU A 287 -3.36 -5.22 10.42
N ILE A 288 -3.95 -4.64 11.46
CA ILE A 288 -4.60 -5.37 12.57
C ILE A 288 -5.76 -6.21 12.03
N MET A 289 -6.65 -5.60 11.22
CA MET A 289 -7.81 -6.28 10.66
C MET A 289 -7.40 -7.44 9.73
N SER A 290 -6.30 -7.32 9.00
CA SER A 290 -5.75 -8.43 8.21
C SER A 290 -5.40 -9.65 9.08
N LYS A 291 -4.81 -9.42 10.26
CA LYS A 291 -4.45 -10.49 11.21
C LYS A 291 -5.67 -11.08 11.90
N VAL A 292 -6.61 -10.25 12.33
CA VAL A 292 -7.89 -10.71 12.91
C VAL A 292 -8.62 -11.62 11.93
N ARG A 293 -8.71 -11.21 10.65
CA ARG A 293 -9.30 -12.05 9.59
C ARG A 293 -8.56 -13.37 9.41
N TYR A 294 -7.22 -13.36 9.42
CA TYR A 294 -6.42 -14.57 9.34
C TYR A 294 -6.71 -15.54 10.50
N PHE A 295 -6.72 -15.05 11.75
CA PHE A 295 -7.01 -15.89 12.91
C PHE A 295 -8.43 -16.46 12.90
N ARG A 296 -9.43 -15.68 12.46
CA ARG A 296 -10.81 -16.16 12.30
C ARG A 296 -10.89 -17.32 11.30
N ARG A 297 -10.20 -17.21 10.16
CA ARG A 297 -10.14 -18.30 9.15
C ARG A 297 -9.45 -19.55 9.70
N LYS A 298 -8.30 -19.40 10.38
CA LYS A 298 -7.57 -20.53 10.98
C LYS A 298 -8.43 -21.27 12.02
N ARG A 299 -9.18 -20.54 12.86
CA ARG A 299 -10.13 -21.13 13.81
C ARG A 299 -11.26 -21.88 13.12
N ALA A 300 -11.82 -21.33 12.04
CA ALA A 300 -12.87 -21.98 11.25
C ALA A 300 -12.36 -23.28 10.59
N GLN A 301 -11.17 -23.26 9.99
CA GLN A 301 -10.53 -24.46 9.42
C GLN A 301 -10.29 -25.56 10.47
N LYS A 302 -9.81 -25.20 11.67
CA LYS A 302 -9.62 -26.16 12.78
C LYS A 302 -10.95 -26.77 13.24
N ARG A 303 -12.07 -26.04 13.19
CA ARG A 303 -13.40 -26.57 13.52
C ARG A 303 -13.89 -27.55 12.45
N MET A 304 -13.77 -27.20 11.16
CA MET A 304 -14.17 -28.08 10.06
C MET A 304 -13.34 -29.36 10.00
N GLY A 305 -12.01 -29.28 10.20
CA GLY A 305 -11.15 -30.46 10.25
C GLY A 305 -11.50 -31.43 11.38
N LYS A 306 -11.95 -30.92 12.53
CA LYS A 306 -12.47 -31.78 13.62
C LYS A 306 -13.77 -32.47 13.19
N THR A 307 -14.71 -31.76 12.58
CA THR A 307 -15.98 -32.35 12.11
C THR A 307 -15.76 -33.48 11.11
N VAL A 308 -14.86 -33.30 10.14
CA VAL A 308 -14.52 -34.36 9.16
C VAL A 308 -13.92 -35.58 9.83
N ASN A 309 -13.03 -35.38 10.83
CA ASN A 309 -12.45 -36.50 11.59
C ASN A 309 -13.49 -37.26 12.46
N TYR A 310 -14.56 -36.62 12.92
CA TYR A 310 -15.64 -37.31 13.64
C TYR A 310 -16.50 -38.15 12.69
N VAL A 311 -16.82 -37.65 11.49
CA VAL A 311 -17.58 -38.39 10.49
C VAL A 311 -16.83 -39.65 10.04
N ASN A 312 -15.51 -39.56 9.86
CA ASN A 312 -14.68 -40.71 9.45
C ASN A 312 -14.41 -41.75 10.56
N LYS A 313 -14.77 -41.48 11.82
CA LYS A 313 -14.60 -42.43 12.95
C LYS A 313 -15.92 -43.06 13.41
N GLY A 314 -17.05 -42.61 12.86
CA GLY A 314 -18.39 -43.09 13.20
C GLY A 314 -19.06 -43.93 12.10
N LEU A 315 -18.29 -44.33 11.09
CA LEU A 315 -18.56 -45.35 10.08
C LEU A 315 -17.42 -46.36 10.17
#